data_AF-A0A0H5PX92-F1
#
_entry.id   AF-A0A0H5PX92-F1
#
_cell.length_a   1.000
_cell.length_b   1.000
_cell.length_c   1.000
_cell.angle_alpha   90.00
_cell.angle_beta   90.00
_cell.angle_gamma   90.00
#
_symmetry.space_group_name_H-M   'P 1'
#
loop_
_entity.id
_entity.type
_entity.pdbx_description
1 polymer ?
#
loop_
_entity_poly.entity_id
_entity_poly.type
_entity_poly.pdbx_seq_one_letter_code
_entity_poly.pdbx_strand_id
1 'polypeptide(L)'
;MGFTGAKAVQFKVAYINAFNRMERLIRGGGVSAPAPALKSIERRLEALEQATGAQTADLSEVGATFLQAIRAAIESGEYYISRPYSKTAETGKQLGRRERTETVLIAKTAYKVYAEYTAHPLARLTLWSVLEQIGTIEARERDSAPMVASFKECKAGAIYIKNEKLERR
;
A
#
# COMPACT_ATOMS: atom_id res chain seq x y z
N MET A 1 61.99 -8.90 25.12
CA MET A 1 61.87 -10.37 25.04
C MET A 1 61.69 -10.74 23.57
N GLY A 2 62.75 -11.20 22.91
CA GLY A 2 62.75 -11.52 21.47
C GLY A 2 62.16 -12.90 21.19
N PHE A 3 61.47 -13.04 20.06
CA PHE A 3 61.01 -14.33 19.55
C PHE A 3 62.21 -15.28 19.36
N THR A 4 62.23 -16.39 20.09
CA THR A 4 63.23 -17.45 19.90
C THR A 4 63.03 -18.14 18.56
N GLY A 5 64.10 -18.63 17.92
CA GLY A 5 64.06 -19.25 16.59
C GLY A 5 62.99 -20.35 16.45
N ALA A 6 62.76 -21.14 17.50
CA ALA A 6 61.71 -22.16 17.53
C ALA A 6 60.29 -21.57 17.45
N LYS A 7 60.01 -20.48 18.17
CA LYS A 7 58.72 -19.77 18.09
C LYS A 7 58.53 -19.08 16.74
N ALA A 8 59.60 -18.58 16.13
CA ALA A 8 59.55 -17.99 14.80
C ALA A 8 59.21 -19.04 13.72
N VAL A 9 59.73 -20.26 13.84
CA VAL A 9 59.38 -21.37 12.94
C VAL A 9 57.92 -21.80 13.12
N GLN A 10 57.45 -21.94 14.36
CA GLN A 10 56.05 -22.28 14.64
C GLN A 10 55.09 -21.22 14.08
N PHE A 11 55.44 -19.94 14.19
CA PHE A 11 54.65 -18.85 13.63
C PHE A 11 54.57 -18.93 12.10
N LYS A 12 55.69 -19.22 11.43
CA LYS A 12 55.72 -19.40 9.95
C LYS A 12 54.84 -20.56 9.50
N VAL A 13 54.88 -21.70 10.21
CA VAL A 13 54.04 -22.87 9.88
C VAL A 13 52.56 -22.55 10.10
N ALA A 14 52.21 -21.89 11.20
CA ALA A 14 50.84 -21.47 11.46
C ALA A 14 50.32 -20.50 10.38
N TYR A 15 51.15 -19.55 9.96
CA TYR A 15 50.83 -18.60 8.90
C TYR A 15 50.58 -19.30 7.56
N ILE A 16 51.46 -20.22 7.15
CA ILE A 16 51.31 -20.99 5.91
C ILE A 16 50.04 -21.84 5.94
N ASN A 17 49.74 -22.47 7.08
CA ASN A 17 48.52 -23.28 7.23
C ASN A 17 47.25 -22.42 7.17
N ALA A 18 47.25 -21.24 7.77
CA ALA A 18 46.16 -20.29 7.67
C ALA A 18 45.98 -19.79 6.22
N PHE A 19 47.09 -19.48 5.54
CA PHE A 19 47.08 -19.07 4.14
C PHE A 19 46.54 -20.17 3.22
N ASN A 20 47.01 -21.40 3.35
CA ASN A 20 46.51 -22.54 2.56
C ASN A 20 45.03 -22.81 2.82
N ARG A 21 44.54 -22.58 4.05
CA ARG A 21 43.12 -22.69 4.38
C ARG A 21 42.30 -21.59 3.70
N MET A 22 42.79 -20.37 3.68
CA MET A 22 42.17 -19.25 2.95
C MET A 22 42.20 -19.46 1.44
N GLU A 23 43.34 -19.89 0.88
CA GLU A 23 43.48 -20.18 -0.55
C GLU A 23 42.52 -21.30 -0.98
N ARG A 24 42.37 -22.36 -0.16
CA ARG A 24 41.43 -23.44 -0.45
C ARG A 24 39.96 -22.98 -0.38
N LEU A 25 39.63 -22.07 0.54
CA LEU A 25 38.30 -21.45 0.60
C LEU A 25 38.03 -20.59 -0.64
N ILE A 26 39.03 -19.82 -1.11
CA ILE A 26 38.92 -18.95 -2.28
C ILE A 26 38.87 -19.77 -3.58
N ARG A 27 39.77 -20.75 -3.76
CA ARG A 27 39.78 -21.68 -4.90
C ARG A 27 38.52 -22.56 -4.93
N GLY A 28 37.93 -22.87 -3.77
CA GLY A 28 36.69 -23.61 -3.62
C GLY A 28 35.42 -22.78 -3.86
N GLY A 29 35.52 -21.52 -4.33
CA GLY A 29 34.37 -20.66 -4.62
C GLY A 29 33.75 -19.96 -3.41
N GLY A 30 34.47 -19.89 -2.29
CA GLY A 30 33.98 -19.37 -1.01
C GLY A 30 34.09 -17.85 -0.85
N VAL A 31 33.52 -17.07 -1.76
CA VAL A 31 32.78 -15.80 -1.49
C VAL A 31 31.74 -15.59 -2.60
N SER A 32 30.96 -16.61 -2.89
CA SER A 32 29.68 -16.47 -3.57
C SER A 32 28.77 -17.46 -2.89
N ALA A 33 27.62 -16.99 -2.40
CA ALA A 33 26.55 -17.90 -2.02
C ALA A 33 26.40 -18.93 -3.14
N PRO A 34 26.34 -20.24 -2.85
CA PRO A 34 26.35 -21.25 -3.90
C PRO A 34 25.23 -20.91 -4.88
N ALA A 35 25.54 -20.84 -6.18
CA ALA A 35 24.59 -20.51 -7.24
C ALA A 35 23.18 -21.15 -7.08
N PRO A 36 23.01 -22.40 -6.58
CA PRO A 36 21.68 -22.93 -6.27
C PRO A 36 20.93 -22.20 -5.15
N ALA A 37 21.61 -21.68 -4.12
CA ALA A 37 20.99 -20.88 -3.06
C ALA A 37 20.51 -19.53 -3.59
N LEU A 38 21.29 -18.86 -4.45
CA LEU A 38 20.87 -17.62 -5.12
C LEU A 38 19.64 -17.85 -6.00
N LYS A 39 19.64 -18.90 -6.83
CA LYS A 39 18.47 -19.31 -7.63
C LYS A 39 17.24 -19.63 -6.77
N SER A 40 17.45 -20.23 -5.60
CA SER A 40 16.35 -20.52 -4.67
C SER A 40 15.78 -19.24 -4.03
N ILE A 41 16.62 -18.23 -3.80
CA ILE A 41 16.22 -16.93 -3.28
C ILE A 41 15.47 -16.14 -4.37
N GLU A 42 15.99 -16.10 -5.59
CA GLU A 42 15.33 -15.48 -6.76
C GLU A 42 13.96 -16.10 -7.02
N ARG A 43 13.85 -17.44 -7.02
CA ARG A 43 12.57 -18.14 -7.23
C ARG A 43 11.57 -17.87 -6.11
N ARG A 44 12.04 -17.71 -4.86
CA ARG A 44 11.20 -17.33 -3.72
C ARG A 44 10.75 -15.88 -3.82
N LEU A 45 11.60 -14.97 -4.32
CA LEU A 45 11.24 -13.58 -4.59
C LEU A 45 10.19 -13.49 -5.71
N GLU A 46 10.41 -14.18 -6.83
CA GLU A 46 9.44 -14.24 -7.94
C GLU A 46 8.07 -14.77 -7.49
N ALA A 47 8.04 -15.84 -6.69
CA ALA A 47 6.79 -16.39 -6.17
C ALA A 47 6.08 -15.40 -5.23
N LEU A 48 6.83 -14.65 -4.42
CA LEU A 48 6.28 -13.60 -3.56
C LEU A 48 5.80 -12.41 -4.37
N GLU A 49 6.51 -11.98 -5.41
CA GLU A 49 6.11 -10.90 -6.30
C GLU A 49 4.85 -11.26 -7.09
N GLN A 50 4.73 -12.50 -7.57
CA GLN A 50 3.51 -12.97 -8.25
C GLN A 50 2.32 -13.05 -7.29
N ALA A 51 2.52 -13.59 -6.07
CA ALA A 51 1.47 -13.66 -5.06
C ALA A 51 1.02 -12.27 -4.61
N THR A 52 1.97 -11.36 -4.40
CA THR A 52 1.69 -9.96 -4.02
C THR A 52 1.03 -9.22 -5.18
N GLY A 53 1.50 -9.42 -6.41
CA GLY A 53 0.94 -8.84 -7.62
C GLY A 53 -0.51 -9.23 -7.83
N ALA A 54 -0.84 -10.51 -7.73
CA ALA A 54 -2.22 -11.01 -7.81
C ALA A 54 -3.11 -10.41 -6.71
N GLN A 55 -2.62 -10.37 -5.46
CA GLN A 55 -3.36 -9.77 -4.36
C GLN A 55 -3.56 -8.26 -4.57
N THR A 56 -2.57 -7.53 -5.09
CA THR A 56 -2.71 -6.10 -5.40
C THR A 56 -3.68 -5.84 -6.55
N ALA A 57 -3.78 -6.74 -7.53
CA ALA A 57 -4.73 -6.63 -8.62
C ALA A 57 -6.17 -6.77 -8.09
N ASP A 58 -6.45 -7.80 -7.30
CA ASP A 58 -7.76 -8.01 -6.65
C ASP A 58 -8.17 -6.81 -5.78
N LEU A 59 -7.23 -6.24 -5.02
CA LEU A 59 -7.50 -5.05 -4.20
C LEU A 59 -7.70 -3.78 -5.04
N SER A 60 -7.02 -3.67 -6.18
CA SER A 60 -7.21 -2.56 -7.12
C SER A 60 -8.61 -2.57 -7.74
N GLU A 61 -9.14 -3.75 -8.07
CA GLU A 61 -10.51 -3.92 -8.55
C GLU A 61 -11.55 -3.45 -7.54
N VAL A 62 -11.32 -3.70 -6.25
CA VAL A 62 -12.17 -3.16 -5.17
C VAL A 62 -12.17 -1.64 -5.19
N GLY A 63 -11.00 -1.02 -5.37
CA GLY A 63 -10.84 0.42 -5.50
C GLY A 63 -11.57 1.01 -6.71
N ALA A 64 -11.43 0.36 -7.87
CA ALA A 64 -12.10 0.75 -9.11
C ALA A 64 -13.62 0.65 -8.97
N THR A 65 -14.12 -0.46 -8.42
CA THR A 65 -15.54 -0.70 -8.16
C THR A 65 -16.11 0.36 -7.22
N PHE A 66 -15.37 0.71 -6.16
CA PHE A 66 -15.77 1.76 -5.24
C PHE A 66 -15.91 3.12 -5.94
N LEU A 67 -14.91 3.55 -6.72
CA LEU A 67 -14.96 4.82 -7.45
C LEU A 67 -16.09 4.83 -8.49
N GLN A 68 -16.32 3.71 -9.16
CA GLN A 68 -17.40 3.56 -10.14
C GLN A 68 -18.78 3.67 -9.47
N ALA A 69 -18.98 3.05 -8.30
CA ALA A 69 -20.21 3.18 -7.53
C ALA A 69 -20.50 4.64 -7.16
N ILE A 70 -19.48 5.38 -6.70
CA ILE A 70 -19.61 6.80 -6.36
C ILE A 70 -19.98 7.62 -7.59
N ARG A 71 -19.35 7.37 -8.75
CA ARG A 71 -19.67 8.08 -10.00
C ARG A 71 -21.09 7.79 -10.47
N ALA A 72 -21.49 6.52 -10.49
CA ALA A 72 -22.84 6.10 -10.89
C ALA A 72 -23.91 6.75 -9.99
N ALA A 73 -23.65 6.85 -8.68
CA ALA A 73 -24.54 7.54 -7.74
C ALA A 73 -24.66 9.04 -8.03
N ILE A 74 -23.59 9.70 -8.44
CA ILE A 74 -23.61 11.12 -8.85
C ILE A 74 -24.35 11.29 -10.18
N GLU A 75 -24.11 10.40 -11.14
CA GLU A 75 -24.76 10.43 -12.47
C GLU A 75 -26.26 10.13 -12.40
N SER A 76 -26.69 9.32 -11.43
CA SER A 76 -28.12 9.06 -11.18
C SER A 76 -28.91 10.30 -10.73
N GLY A 77 -28.22 11.34 -10.23
CA GLY A 77 -28.84 12.54 -9.66
C GLY A 77 -29.39 12.36 -8.25
N GLU A 78 -29.35 11.16 -7.67
CA GLU A 78 -29.75 10.94 -6.27
C GLU A 78 -28.79 11.58 -5.26
N TYR A 79 -27.52 11.70 -5.65
CA TYR A 79 -26.44 12.19 -4.82
C TYR A 79 -25.67 13.31 -5.51
N TYR A 80 -25.17 14.26 -4.73
CA TYR A 80 -24.33 15.34 -5.26
C TYR A 80 -23.09 15.59 -4.39
N ILE A 81 -22.04 16.13 -5.02
CA ILE A 81 -20.85 16.64 -4.34
C ILE A 81 -20.96 18.17 -4.32
N SER A 82 -21.04 18.76 -3.12
CA SER A 82 -21.11 20.21 -2.98
C SER A 82 -19.79 20.84 -3.43
N ARG A 83 -19.88 21.96 -4.15
CA ARG A 83 -18.71 22.73 -4.58
C ARG A 83 -18.74 24.10 -3.93
N PRO A 84 -17.61 24.59 -3.39
CA PRO A 84 -17.55 25.94 -2.86
C PRO A 84 -17.90 26.94 -3.97
N TYR A 85 -18.76 27.91 -3.65
CA TYR A 85 -19.22 28.96 -4.56
C TYR A 85 -20.03 28.50 -5.79
N SER A 86 -20.53 27.26 -5.80
CA SER A 86 -21.46 26.81 -6.83
C SER A 86 -22.81 27.52 -6.69
N LYS A 87 -23.31 28.09 -7.79
CA LYS A 87 -24.67 28.65 -7.89
C LYS A 87 -25.69 27.63 -8.40
N THR A 88 -25.26 26.42 -8.71
CA THR A 88 -26.14 25.37 -9.24
C THR A 88 -27.02 24.83 -8.13
N ALA A 89 -28.33 24.72 -8.39
CA ALA A 89 -29.26 24.10 -7.46
C ALA A 89 -28.84 22.63 -7.23
N GLU A 90 -28.36 22.36 -6.02
CA GLU A 90 -28.00 21.02 -5.58
C GLU A 90 -29.28 20.22 -5.38
N THR A 91 -29.52 19.23 -6.24
CA THR A 91 -30.65 18.31 -6.14
C THR A 91 -30.14 16.94 -5.68
N GLY A 92 -30.87 16.29 -4.76
CA GLY A 92 -30.46 15.02 -4.16
C GLY A 92 -29.81 15.15 -2.77
N LYS A 93 -29.27 14.05 -2.25
CA LYS A 93 -28.60 13.99 -0.94
C LYS A 93 -27.13 14.35 -1.06
N GLN A 94 -26.60 15.11 -0.11
CA GLN A 94 -25.18 15.44 -0.10
C GLN A 94 -24.35 14.17 0.17
N LEU A 95 -23.49 13.79 -0.78
CA LEU A 95 -22.55 12.67 -0.65
C LEU A 95 -21.18 13.13 -0.16
N GLY A 96 -20.80 14.36 -0.51
CA GLY A 96 -19.53 14.92 -0.11
C GLY A 96 -19.41 16.41 -0.42
N ARG A 97 -18.22 16.95 -0.16
CA ARG A 97 -17.79 18.29 -0.52
C ARG A 97 -16.49 18.21 -1.29
N ARG A 98 -16.41 18.96 -2.37
CA ARG A 98 -15.17 19.13 -3.11
C ARG A 98 -14.36 20.28 -2.54
N GLU A 99 -13.09 20.03 -2.29
CA GLU A 99 -12.10 21.02 -1.89
C GLU A 99 -11.09 21.25 -3.03
N ARG A 100 -10.06 22.06 -2.76
CA ARG A 100 -9.08 22.50 -3.75
C ARG A 100 -8.33 21.32 -4.37
N THR A 101 -7.89 20.37 -3.55
CA THR A 101 -7.07 19.22 -3.96
C THR A 101 -7.78 17.88 -3.80
N GLU A 102 -8.76 17.82 -2.89
CA GLU A 102 -9.40 16.58 -2.46
C GLU A 102 -10.92 16.73 -2.44
N THR A 103 -11.60 15.60 -2.53
CA THR A 103 -13.03 15.47 -2.31
C THR A 103 -13.24 14.71 -1.01
N VAL A 104 -13.96 15.34 -0.09
CA VAL A 104 -14.32 14.79 1.21
C VAL A 104 -15.70 14.15 1.10
N LEU A 105 -15.79 12.84 1.26
CA LEU A 105 -17.07 12.12 1.23
C LEU A 105 -17.55 11.79 2.64
N ILE A 106 -18.87 11.74 2.82
CA ILE A 106 -19.50 11.22 4.04
C ILE A 106 -19.31 9.70 4.05
N ALA A 107 -18.50 9.19 4.98
CA ALA A 107 -18.10 7.78 5.00
C ALA A 107 -19.30 6.81 5.05
N LYS A 108 -20.32 7.14 5.86
CA LYS A 108 -21.54 6.30 5.98
C LYS A 108 -22.31 6.24 4.66
N THR A 109 -22.48 7.37 3.99
CA THR A 109 -23.21 7.47 2.72
C THR A 109 -22.41 6.81 1.58
N ALA A 110 -21.11 7.06 1.52
CA ALA A 110 -20.22 6.45 0.54
C ALA A 110 -20.19 4.92 0.64
N TYR A 111 -20.15 4.37 1.87
CA TYR A 111 -20.26 2.93 2.08
C TYR A 111 -21.62 2.39 1.61
N LYS A 112 -22.71 3.10 1.91
CA LYS A 112 -24.05 2.69 1.49
C LYS A 112 -24.14 2.61 -0.04
N VAL A 113 -23.67 3.63 -0.74
CA VAL A 113 -23.60 3.67 -2.22
C VAL A 113 -22.81 2.49 -2.76
N TYR A 114 -21.63 2.23 -2.21
CA TYR A 114 -20.81 1.08 -2.61
C TYR A 114 -21.54 -0.24 -2.36
N ALA A 115 -22.14 -0.41 -1.18
CA ALA A 115 -22.79 -1.65 -0.79
C ALA A 115 -24.04 -1.97 -1.61
N GLU A 116 -24.75 -0.96 -2.10
CA GLU A 116 -25.89 -1.10 -3.00
C GLU A 116 -25.44 -1.37 -4.45
N TYR A 117 -24.22 -0.98 -4.82
CA TYR A 117 -23.69 -1.14 -6.18
C TYR A 117 -23.09 -2.54 -6.45
N THR A 118 -22.50 -3.19 -5.44
CA THR A 118 -21.85 -4.50 -5.60
C THR A 118 -22.68 -5.65 -5.04
N ALA A 119 -22.65 -6.81 -5.69
CA ALA A 119 -23.33 -8.02 -5.23
C ALA A 119 -22.74 -8.62 -3.95
N HIS A 120 -21.43 -8.40 -3.71
CA HIS A 120 -20.69 -8.95 -2.57
C HIS A 120 -19.92 -7.84 -1.84
N PRO A 121 -20.60 -7.00 -1.05
CA PRO A 121 -19.97 -5.88 -0.38
C PRO A 121 -19.03 -6.34 0.73
N LEU A 122 -17.80 -5.80 0.73
CA LEU A 122 -16.89 -5.96 1.84
C LEU A 122 -17.43 -5.29 3.10
N ALA A 123 -17.09 -5.83 4.27
CA ALA A 123 -17.38 -5.18 5.53
C ALA A 123 -16.75 -3.77 5.57
N ARG A 124 -17.47 -2.80 6.13
CA ARG A 124 -17.09 -1.38 6.12
C ARG A 124 -15.64 -1.09 6.52
N LEU A 125 -15.16 -1.69 7.61
CA LEU A 125 -13.78 -1.48 8.08
C LEU A 125 -12.75 -2.10 7.13
N THR A 126 -13.06 -3.28 6.59
CA THR A 126 -12.22 -3.96 5.59
C THR A 126 -12.13 -3.14 4.33
N LEU A 127 -13.24 -2.61 3.82
CA LEU A 127 -13.25 -1.72 2.66
C LEU A 127 -12.32 -0.53 2.89
N TRP A 128 -12.46 0.18 4.02
CA TRP A 128 -11.60 1.34 4.31
C TRP A 128 -10.13 0.97 4.37
N SER A 129 -9.79 -0.11 5.09
CA SER A 129 -8.40 -0.59 5.16
C SER A 129 -7.83 -0.92 3.79
N VAL A 130 -8.62 -1.55 2.91
CA VAL A 130 -8.20 -1.88 1.54
C VAL A 130 -8.01 -0.61 0.71
N LEU A 131 -8.97 0.33 0.75
CA LEU A 131 -8.89 1.58 0.01
C LEU A 131 -7.72 2.47 0.46
N GLU A 132 -7.38 2.44 1.76
CA GLU A 132 -6.20 3.11 2.32
C GLU A 132 -4.91 2.43 1.83
N GLN A 133 -4.85 1.09 1.85
CA GLN A 133 -3.67 0.31 1.42
C GLN A 133 -3.33 0.53 -0.05
N ILE A 134 -4.33 0.59 -0.94
CA ILE A 134 -4.14 0.88 -2.37
C ILE A 134 -4.04 2.39 -2.66
N GLY A 135 -4.16 3.23 -1.62
CA GLY A 135 -4.08 4.68 -1.68
C GLY A 135 -5.26 5.37 -2.37
N THR A 136 -6.38 4.67 -2.61
CA THR A 136 -7.60 5.26 -3.21
C THR A 136 -8.20 6.34 -2.32
N ILE A 137 -8.14 6.14 -1.01
CA ILE A 137 -8.44 7.17 -0.01
C ILE A 137 -7.18 7.49 0.80
N GLU A 138 -7.11 8.69 1.36
CA GLU A 138 -6.02 9.07 2.25
C GLU A 138 -6.00 8.17 3.49
N ALA A 139 -4.81 7.67 3.83
CA ALA A 139 -4.62 6.82 4.99
C ALA A 139 -4.87 7.62 6.27
N ARG A 140 -5.61 7.03 7.20
CA ARG A 140 -5.73 7.60 8.55
C ARG A 140 -4.37 7.49 9.23
N GLU A 141 -3.90 8.59 9.81
CA GLU A 141 -2.81 8.48 10.77
C GLU A 141 -3.26 7.56 11.90
N ARG A 142 -2.43 6.57 12.24
CA ARG A 142 -2.79 5.39 13.04
C ARG A 142 -3.31 5.75 14.45
N ASP A 143 -2.98 6.94 14.95
CA ASP A 143 -3.34 7.47 16.27
C ASP A 143 -4.22 8.74 16.22
N SER A 144 -4.67 9.13 15.03
CA SER A 144 -5.54 10.30 14.88
C SER A 144 -7.01 9.96 15.13
N ALA A 145 -7.74 10.90 15.76
CA ALA A 145 -9.18 10.81 15.92
C ALA A 145 -9.85 10.54 14.55
N PRO A 146 -10.99 9.82 14.51
CA PRO A 146 -11.70 9.59 13.25
C PRO A 146 -11.94 10.94 12.57
N MET A 147 -11.52 11.06 11.31
CA MET A 147 -11.66 12.32 10.59
C MET A 147 -13.15 12.68 10.51
N VAL A 148 -13.56 13.76 11.17
CA VAL A 148 -14.93 14.28 11.15
C VAL A 148 -14.94 15.55 10.34
N ALA A 149 -15.81 15.60 9.33
CA ALA A 149 -16.03 16.81 8.54
C ALA A 149 -17.45 17.35 8.77
N SER A 150 -17.58 18.67 8.60
CA SER A 150 -18.88 19.36 8.66
C SER A 150 -19.46 19.46 7.25
N PHE A 151 -20.64 18.89 7.08
CA PHE A 151 -21.45 18.93 5.86
C PHE A 151 -22.66 19.84 6.10
N LYS A 152 -23.44 20.11 5.04
CA LYS A 152 -24.55 21.09 5.07
C LYS A 152 -25.58 20.76 6.14
N GLU A 153 -25.87 19.47 6.33
CA GLU A 153 -26.91 18.99 7.24
C GLU A 153 -26.38 18.27 8.48
N CYS A 154 -25.09 17.89 8.51
CA CYS A 154 -24.56 17.09 9.62
C CYS A 154 -23.03 17.19 9.78
N LYS A 155 -22.54 16.82 10.97
CA LYS A 155 -21.15 16.43 11.17
C LYS A 155 -21.06 14.91 11.09
N ALA A 156 -20.18 14.40 10.24
CA ALA A 156 -20.07 12.97 10.00
C ALA A 156 -18.62 12.54 9.80
N GLY A 157 -18.36 11.25 10.00
CA GLY A 157 -17.09 10.64 9.62
C GLY A 157 -16.84 10.83 8.13
N ALA A 158 -15.63 11.27 7.79
CA ALA A 158 -15.22 11.63 6.45
C ALA A 158 -14.15 10.68 5.91
N ILE A 159 -14.13 10.52 4.60
CA ILE A 159 -13.03 9.92 3.83
C ILE A 159 -12.57 10.93 2.79
N TYR A 160 -11.27 10.96 2.51
CA TYR A 160 -10.65 11.93 1.63
C TYR A 160 -10.14 11.21 0.39
N ILE A 161 -10.50 11.72 -0.78
CA ILE A 161 -10.11 11.18 -2.08
C ILE A 161 -9.48 12.31 -2.88
N LYS A 162 -8.27 12.09 -3.41
CA LYS A 162 -7.66 13.07 -4.33
C LYS A 162 -8.57 13.31 -5.53
N ASN A 163 -8.77 14.57 -5.89
CA ASN A 163 -9.66 14.95 -6.99
C ASN A 163 -9.33 14.20 -8.29
N GLU A 164 -8.04 14.01 -8.57
CA GLU A 164 -7.53 13.27 -9.74
C GLU A 164 -8.10 11.85 -9.87
N LYS A 165 -8.32 11.15 -8.75
CA LYS A 165 -8.86 9.78 -8.76
C LYS A 165 -10.35 9.75 -9.08
N LEU A 166 -11.08 10.79 -8.68
CA LEU A 166 -12.51 10.87 -8.96
C LEU A 166 -12.78 11.28 -10.42
N GLU A 167 -11.84 12.01 -11.05
CA GLU A 167 -12.01 12.60 -12.39
C GLU A 167 -11.52 11.75 -13.57
N ARG A 168 -10.68 10.74 -13.33
CA ARG A 168 -10.22 9.81 -14.39
C ARG A 168 -11.39 8.98 -14.93
N ARG A 169 -12.06 9.47 -15.96
CA ARG A 169 -13.06 8.71 -16.75
C ARG A 169 -12.45 7.46 -17.36
#